data_AF-A0A929YRE9-F1
#
_entry.id   AF-A0A929YRE9-F1
#
_cell.length_a   1.000
_cell.length_b   1.000
_cell.length_c   1.000
_cell.angle_alpha   90.00
_cell.angle_beta   90.00
_cell.angle_gamma   90.00
#
_symmetry.space_group_name_H-M   'P 1'
#
loop_
_entity.id
_entity.type
_entity.pdbx_description
1 polymer ?
#
loop_
_entity_poly.entity_id
_entity_poly.type
_entity_poly.pdbx_seq_one_letter_code
_entity_poly.pdbx_strand_id
1 'polypeptide(L)'
;MKSYYQQRKGGFKLHQRVYEKTIKDIQLYYLCQSKINLLEEKSDLKITQNDVDNAVISAKYKNAVDVALEKYVIKEYRDAVFEHIVNRTEYSVLEEIYYLSTPSMKKWVQRFVYGVAKELGEDFE
;
A
#
# COMPACT_ATOMS: atom_id res chain seq x y z
N MET A 1 -5.98 7.44 -38.98
CA MET A 1 -5.67 6.43 -37.94
C MET A 1 -6.31 6.84 -36.63
N LYS A 2 -7.28 6.06 -36.13
CA LYS A 2 -7.84 6.28 -34.79
C LYS A 2 -6.85 5.72 -33.77
N SER A 3 -6.41 6.56 -32.83
CA SER A 3 -5.51 6.17 -31.74
C SER A 3 -6.31 5.40 -30.68
N TYR A 4 -6.18 4.07 -30.67
CA TYR A 4 -6.92 3.18 -29.78
C TYR A 4 -6.35 3.08 -28.36
N TYR A 5 -5.28 3.81 -28.03
CA TYR A 5 -4.61 3.77 -26.72
C TYR A 5 -4.47 5.15 -26.10
N GLN A 6 -5.55 5.93 -26.08
CA GLN A 6 -5.63 7.01 -25.10
C GLN A 6 -6.13 6.42 -23.77
N GLN A 7 -5.19 5.94 -22.93
CA GLN A 7 -5.45 5.78 -21.50
C GLN A 7 -6.13 7.07 -21.03
N ARG A 8 -7.39 6.99 -20.58
CA ARG A 8 -8.13 8.16 -20.07
C ARG A 8 -7.23 8.86 -19.05
N LYS A 9 -6.84 10.10 -19.33
CA LYS A 9 -6.06 10.96 -18.42
C LYS A 9 -6.89 11.14 -17.13
N GLY A 10 -6.75 10.23 -16.16
CA GLY A 10 -7.52 10.29 -14.91
C GLY A 10 -7.69 9.01 -14.08
N GLY A 11 -7.37 7.81 -14.58
CA GLY A 11 -7.87 6.56 -13.96
C GLY A 11 -7.32 6.14 -12.58
N PHE A 12 -6.24 6.74 -12.09
CA PHE A 12 -5.63 6.39 -10.79
C PHE A 12 -5.44 7.64 -9.95
N LYS A 13 -6.52 8.37 -9.71
CA LYS A 13 -6.52 9.60 -8.91
C LYS A 13 -7.43 9.41 -7.72
N LEU A 14 -7.02 9.96 -6.59
CA LEU A 14 -7.81 10.05 -5.38
C LEU A 14 -8.00 11.53 -5.03
N HIS A 15 -9.07 11.85 -4.31
CA HIS A 15 -9.17 13.13 -3.65
C HIS A 15 -7.99 13.30 -2.68
N GLN A 16 -7.41 14.50 -2.58
CA GLN A 16 -6.17 14.74 -1.83
C GLN A 16 -6.23 14.21 -0.39
N ARG A 17 -7.34 14.46 0.32
CA ARG A 17 -7.55 13.96 1.69
C ARG A 17 -7.52 12.43 1.79
N VAL A 18 -8.08 11.74 0.79
CA VAL A 18 -8.08 10.27 0.73
C VAL A 18 -6.65 9.79 0.49
N TYR A 19 -5.96 10.38 -0.49
CA TYR A 19 -4.57 10.04 -0.79
C TYR A 19 -3.66 10.17 0.44
N GLU A 20 -3.74 11.29 1.16
CA GLU A 20 -2.95 11.54 2.37
C GLU A 20 -3.28 10.57 3.51
N LYS A 21 -4.57 10.24 3.70
CA LYS A 21 -5.01 9.22 4.67
C LYS A 21 -4.45 7.85 4.29
N THR A 22 -4.62 7.43 3.04
CA THR A 22 -4.17 6.12 2.57
C THR A 22 -2.66 5.94 2.70
N ILE A 23 -1.86 7.00 2.45
CA ILE A 23 -0.40 6.94 2.73
C ILE A 23 -0.13 6.62 4.20
N LYS A 24 -0.85 7.27 5.13
CA LYS A 24 -0.68 7.00 6.56
C LYS A 24 -1.08 5.58 6.91
N ASP A 25 -2.17 5.07 6.34
CA ASP A 25 -2.62 3.70 6.55
C ASP A 25 -1.57 2.68 6.05
N ILE A 26 -0.99 2.91 4.87
CA ILE A 26 0.09 2.07 4.33
C ILE A 26 1.33 2.10 5.24
N GLN A 27 1.68 3.27 5.78
CA GLN A 27 2.82 3.41 6.69
C GLN A 27 2.66 2.65 8.02
N LEU A 28 1.43 2.24 8.37
CA LEU A 28 1.17 1.37 9.52
C LEU A 28 1.40 -0.11 9.22
N TYR A 29 1.89 -0.48 8.04
CA TYR A 29 2.06 -1.87 7.62
C TYR A 29 2.79 -2.73 8.68
N TYR A 30 3.98 -2.31 9.13
CA TYR A 30 4.74 -3.08 10.12
C TYR A 30 4.06 -3.12 11.49
N LEU A 31 3.35 -2.06 11.88
CA LEU A 31 2.57 -2.08 13.12
C LEU A 31 1.43 -3.10 13.03
N CYS A 32 0.75 -3.16 11.89
CA CYS A 32 -0.30 -4.14 11.64
C CYS A 32 0.27 -5.57 11.67
N GLN A 33 1.42 -5.79 11.03
CA GLN A 33 2.12 -7.07 11.06
C GLN A 33 2.49 -7.48 12.50
N SER A 34 3.08 -6.57 13.28
CA SER A 34 3.43 -6.85 14.68
C SER A 34 2.21 -7.19 15.54
N LYS A 35 1.06 -6.53 15.33
CA LYS A 35 -0.17 -6.83 16.05
C LYS A 35 -0.71 -8.23 15.73
N ILE A 36 -0.59 -8.67 14.48
CA ILE A 36 -0.99 -10.02 14.06
C ILE A 36 -0.08 -11.05 14.73
N ASN A 37 1.25 -10.87 14.62
CA ASN A 37 2.23 -11.78 15.22
C ASN A 37 2.07 -11.87 16.75
N LEU A 38 1.82 -10.74 17.43
CA LEU A 38 1.59 -10.73 18.87
C LEU A 38 0.37 -11.55 19.30
N LEU A 39 -0.67 -11.63 18.47
CA LEU A 39 -1.83 -12.49 18.75
C LEU A 39 -1.45 -13.97 18.60
N GLU A 40 -0.70 -14.31 17.55
CA GLU A 40 -0.24 -15.69 17.28
C GLU A 40 0.73 -16.21 18.36
N GLU A 41 1.53 -15.34 18.96
CA GLU A 41 2.48 -15.68 20.03
C GLU A 41 1.83 -15.69 21.42
N LYS A 42 0.62 -15.12 21.57
CA LYS A 42 -0.04 -15.02 22.88
C LYS A 42 -0.61 -16.37 23.30
N SER A 43 -0.45 -16.70 24.57
CA SER A 43 -1.13 -17.87 25.14
C SER A 43 -2.65 -17.72 25.04
N ASP A 44 -3.33 -18.77 24.57
CA ASP A 44 -4.79 -18.83 24.41
C ASP A 44 -5.56 -18.36 25.65
N LEU A 45 -5.04 -18.68 26.84
CA LEU A 45 -5.65 -18.31 28.14
C LEU A 45 -5.59 -16.80 28.43
N LYS A 46 -4.85 -16.02 27.64
CA LYS A 46 -4.64 -14.57 27.79
C LYS A 46 -5.16 -13.76 26.61
N ILE A 47 -5.75 -14.41 25.60
CA ILE A 47 -6.35 -13.72 24.45
C ILE A 47 -7.67 -13.10 24.89
N THR A 48 -7.81 -11.79 24.65
CA THR A 48 -9.05 -11.05 24.87
C THR A 48 -9.74 -10.81 23.53
N GLN A 49 -11.05 -10.57 23.55
CA GLN A 49 -11.80 -10.21 22.34
C GLN A 49 -11.20 -8.96 21.65
N ASN A 50 -10.74 -7.99 22.43
CA ASN A 50 -10.09 -6.79 21.89
C ASN A 50 -8.77 -7.13 21.16
N ASP A 51 -8.01 -8.14 21.60
CA ASP A 51 -6.82 -8.57 20.86
C ASP A 51 -7.21 -9.14 19.49
N VAL A 52 -8.27 -9.97 19.45
CA VAL A 52 -8.81 -10.54 18.21
C VAL A 52 -9.30 -9.45 17.27
N ASP A 53 -10.12 -8.51 17.76
CA ASP A 53 -10.66 -7.43 16.95
C ASP A 53 -9.54 -6.55 16.36
N ASN A 54 -8.52 -6.24 17.15
CA ASN A 54 -7.36 -5.48 16.69
C ASN A 54 -6.55 -6.23 15.63
N ALA A 55 -6.35 -7.54 15.78
CA ALA A 55 -5.66 -8.35 14.80
C ALA A 55 -6.46 -8.47 13.49
N VAL A 56 -7.78 -8.65 13.56
CA VAL A 56 -8.66 -8.68 12.39
C VAL A 56 -8.59 -7.37 11.61
N ILE A 57 -8.67 -6.23 12.29
CA ILE A 57 -8.54 -4.91 11.65
C ILE A 57 -7.14 -4.77 11.02
N SER A 58 -6.09 -5.15 11.76
CA SER A 58 -4.71 -5.08 11.26
C SER A 58 -4.49 -5.97 10.04
N ALA A 59 -5.08 -7.18 10.03
CA ALA A 59 -5.04 -8.11 8.91
C ALA A 59 -5.74 -7.53 7.68
N LYS A 60 -6.88 -6.84 7.85
CA LYS A 60 -7.56 -6.14 6.75
C LYS A 60 -6.63 -5.11 6.09
N TYR A 61 -5.99 -4.24 6.89
CA TYR A 61 -5.08 -3.22 6.36
C TYR A 61 -3.85 -3.83 5.70
N LYS A 62 -3.19 -4.79 6.36
CA LYS A 62 -2.02 -5.48 5.80
C LYS A 62 -2.37 -6.15 4.47
N ASN A 63 -3.48 -6.88 4.42
CA ASN A 63 -3.93 -7.56 3.21
C ASN A 63 -4.24 -6.58 2.07
N ALA A 64 -4.87 -5.45 2.36
CA ALA A 64 -5.11 -4.42 1.35
C ALA A 64 -3.80 -3.88 0.74
N VAL A 65 -2.75 -3.71 1.57
CA VAL A 65 -1.41 -3.34 1.09
C VAL A 65 -0.81 -4.41 0.18
N ASP A 66 -0.75 -5.65 0.65
CA ASP A 66 -0.15 -6.77 -0.09
C ASP A 66 -0.84 -6.96 -1.45
N VAL A 67 -2.18 -7.02 -1.43
CA VAL A 67 -3.01 -7.18 -2.63
C VAL A 67 -2.85 -6.00 -3.59
N ALA A 68 -2.80 -4.78 -3.07
CA ALA A 68 -2.61 -3.60 -3.92
C ALA A 68 -1.24 -3.61 -4.60
N LEU A 69 -0.18 -4.01 -3.89
CA LEU A 69 1.17 -4.11 -4.43
C LEU A 69 1.21 -5.15 -5.56
N GLU A 70 0.52 -6.27 -5.42
CA GLU A 70 0.46 -7.30 -6.46
C GLU A 70 -0.37 -6.88 -7.68
N LYS A 71 -1.58 -6.34 -7.45
CA LYS A 71 -2.53 -6.03 -8.52
C LYS A 71 -2.22 -4.73 -9.28
N TYR A 72 -1.72 -3.71 -8.58
CA TYR A 72 -1.59 -2.35 -9.14
C TYR A 72 -0.16 -1.96 -9.51
N VAL A 73 0.84 -2.72 -9.04
CA VAL A 73 2.27 -2.48 -9.31
C VAL A 73 2.89 -3.67 -10.02
N ILE A 74 3.59 -3.40 -11.13
CA ILE A 74 4.35 -4.44 -11.85
C ILE A 74 5.51 -4.92 -10.99
N LYS A 75 5.87 -6.19 -11.15
CA LYS A 75 6.79 -6.92 -10.25
C LYS A 75 8.09 -6.17 -9.99
N GLU A 76 8.67 -5.58 -11.02
CA GLU A 76 9.97 -4.90 -11.00
C GLU A 76 9.99 -3.66 -10.10
N TYR A 77 8.83 -3.05 -9.83
CA TYR A 77 8.71 -1.81 -9.06
C TYR A 77 8.19 -2.03 -7.63
N ARG A 78 7.75 -3.24 -7.28
CA ARG A 78 7.04 -3.51 -6.02
C ARG A 78 7.90 -3.15 -4.81
N ASP A 79 9.13 -3.65 -4.76
CA ASP A 79 10.02 -3.45 -3.61
C ASP A 79 10.36 -1.97 -3.44
N ALA A 80 10.78 -1.28 -4.52
CA ALA A 80 11.08 0.15 -4.48
C ALA A 80 9.87 1.01 -4.09
N VAL A 81 8.68 0.71 -4.60
CA VAL A 81 7.44 1.43 -4.26
C VAL A 81 7.06 1.22 -2.80
N PHE A 82 7.16 -0.03 -2.32
CA PHE A 82 6.88 -0.38 -0.94
C PHE A 82 7.86 0.33 0.00
N GLU A 83 9.17 0.24 -0.25
CA GLU A 83 10.19 0.93 0.54
C GLU A 83 9.99 2.44 0.57
N HIS A 84 9.69 3.06 -0.58
CA HIS A 84 9.45 4.49 -0.63
C HIS A 84 8.33 4.92 0.32
N ILE A 85 7.22 4.18 0.34
CA ILE A 85 6.03 4.59 1.11
C ILE A 85 6.14 4.17 2.57
N VAL A 86 6.51 2.92 2.83
CA VAL A 86 6.55 2.33 4.17
C VAL A 86 7.81 2.76 4.92
N ASN A 87 8.97 2.69 4.29
CA ASN A 87 10.27 3.01 4.92
C ASN A 87 10.66 4.48 4.74
N ARG A 88 9.93 5.24 3.91
CA ARG A 88 10.23 6.63 3.58
C ARG A 88 11.60 6.82 2.91
N THR A 89 12.07 5.78 2.22
CA THR A 89 13.32 5.84 1.45
C THR A 89 13.20 6.88 0.33
N GLU A 90 14.18 7.74 0.19
CA GLU A 90 14.20 8.76 -0.86
C GLU A 90 14.32 8.13 -2.24
N TYR A 91 13.71 8.76 -3.26
CA TYR A 91 13.76 8.25 -4.62
C TYR A 91 15.20 8.15 -5.16
N SER A 92 16.07 9.11 -4.85
CA SER A 92 17.49 9.10 -5.24
C SER A 92 18.19 7.81 -4.81
N VAL A 93 17.99 7.41 -3.56
CA VAL A 93 18.55 6.18 -3.00
C VAL A 93 17.96 4.94 -3.70
N LEU A 94 16.65 4.96 -3.98
CA LEU A 94 15.99 3.87 -4.70
C LEU A 94 16.42 3.76 -6.17
N GLU A 95 16.75 4.87 -6.84
CA GLU A 95 17.32 4.83 -8.20
C GLU A 95 18.67 4.11 -8.19
N GLU A 96 19.49 4.30 -7.16
CA GLU A 96 20.78 3.64 -7.01
C GLU A 96 20.66 2.14 -6.69
N ILE A 97 19.73 1.78 -5.79
CA ILE A 97 19.54 0.38 -5.35
C ILE A 97 18.85 -0.45 -6.44
N TYR A 98 17.81 0.10 -7.07
CA TYR A 98 16.92 -0.65 -7.95
C TYR A 98 17.14 -0.36 -9.44
N TYR A 99 17.95 0.66 -9.79
CA TYR A 99 18.16 1.11 -11.18
C TYR A 99 16.86 1.49 -11.91
N LEU A 100 15.87 1.98 -11.17
CA LEU A 100 14.56 2.41 -11.68
C LEU A 100 14.50 3.92 -11.75
N SER A 101 13.93 4.49 -12.81
CA SER A 101 13.79 5.95 -12.92
C SER A 101 12.75 6.52 -11.92
N THR A 102 13.07 7.63 -11.27
CA THR A 102 12.15 8.39 -10.39
C THR A 102 10.78 8.66 -11.01
N PRO A 103 10.64 9.13 -12.27
CA PRO A 103 9.32 9.37 -12.87
C PRO A 103 8.45 8.12 -12.94
N SER A 104 9.05 6.97 -13.24
CA SER A 104 8.34 5.69 -13.28
C SER A 104 7.95 5.22 -11.89
N MET A 105 8.85 5.33 -10.90
CA MET A 105 8.53 5.00 -9.51
C MET A 105 7.35 5.84 -8.99
N LYS A 106 7.35 7.16 -9.21
CA LYS A 106 6.23 8.04 -8.83
C LYS A 106 4.89 7.60 -9.44
N LYS A 107 4.90 7.18 -10.70
CA LYS A 107 3.70 6.64 -11.37
C LYS A 107 3.19 5.38 -10.67
N TRP A 108 4.07 4.47 -10.30
CA TRP A 108 3.68 3.23 -9.63
C TRP A 108 3.27 3.46 -8.17
N VAL A 109 3.92 4.36 -7.46
CA VAL A 109 3.50 4.85 -6.14
C VAL A 109 2.06 5.37 -6.19
N GLN A 110 1.74 6.22 -7.17
CA GLN A 110 0.38 6.74 -7.31
C GLN A 110 -0.64 5.60 -7.52
N ARG A 111 -0.32 4.62 -8.37
CA ARG A 111 -1.20 3.46 -8.61
C ARG A 111 -1.34 2.57 -7.39
N PHE A 112 -0.27 2.39 -6.64
CA PHE A 112 -0.26 1.63 -5.39
C PHE A 112 -1.17 2.26 -4.34
N VAL A 113 -1.01 3.56 -4.07
CA VAL A 113 -1.85 4.28 -3.11
C VAL A 113 -3.33 4.22 -3.52
N TYR A 114 -3.62 4.40 -4.82
CA TYR A 114 -4.96 4.20 -5.35
C TYR A 114 -5.49 2.78 -5.13
N GLY A 115 -4.65 1.77 -5.40
CA GLY A 115 -5.00 0.36 -5.21
C GLY A 115 -5.36 0.06 -3.76
N VAL A 116 -4.57 0.55 -2.80
CA VAL A 116 -4.85 0.36 -1.37
C VAL A 116 -6.18 1.02 -0.99
N ALA A 117 -6.44 2.24 -1.45
CA ALA A 117 -7.73 2.90 -1.20
C ALA A 117 -8.92 2.10 -1.76
N LYS A 118 -8.81 1.54 -2.98
CA LYS A 118 -9.83 0.68 -3.58
C LYS A 118 -10.04 -0.62 -2.81
N GLU A 119 -8.96 -1.29 -2.38
CA GLU A 119 -9.08 -2.53 -1.58
C GLU A 119 -9.66 -2.26 -0.17
N LEU A 120 -9.51 -1.05 0.36
CA LEU A 120 -10.15 -0.62 1.60
C LEU A 120 -11.59 -0.11 1.43
N GLY A 121 -12.04 0.12 0.20
CA GLY A 121 -13.35 0.71 -0.13
C GLY A 121 -13.43 2.21 0.21
N GLU A 122 -12.31 2.92 0.14
CA GLU A 122 -12.17 4.34 0.48
C GLU A 122 -12.01 5.23 -0.77
N ASP A 123 -12.21 4.65 -1.95
CA ASP A 123 -12.28 5.32 -3.23
C ASP A 123 -13.61 6.08 -3.38
N PHE A 124 -13.76 7.19 -2.66
CA PHE A 124 -14.90 8.08 -2.83
C PHE A 124 -14.85 8.73 -4.22
N GLU A 125 -15.53 8.12 -5.19
CA GLU A 125 -15.97 8.73 -6.46
C GLU A 125 -17.30 9.45 -6.29
#